data_AF-A2F7Y7-F1
#
_entry.id   AF-A2F7Y7-F1
#
_cell.length_a   1.000
_cell.length_b   1.000
_cell.length_c   1.000
_cell.angle_alpha   90.00
_cell.angle_beta   90.00
_cell.angle_gamma   90.00
#
_symmetry.space_group_name_H-M   'P 1'
#
loop_
_entity.id
_entity.type
_entity.pdbx_description
1 polymer ?
#
loop_
_entity_poly.entity_id
_entity_poly.type
_entity_poly.pdbx_seq_one_letter_code
_entity_poly.pdbx_strand_id
1 'polypeptide(L)'
;MESMKKRPDHPDFLVTTNDGVPLGLHKALLFNRWPLFRESQERCRTNIQKIDSGPFKQILEYLYAGLMPSESLRPTFGTIGIPFPSSDFREKYIADMRRLYTEKTCSDFKISAHGKIFSVHRFILASSSEFFYSLFSSGFEEDVTQTMEDLFSTSIKQIESMLSYIYTGEVVLSSVDECLQFLYICKKYIVKAPSPREPETMIATLITSKFMSEIDYARSKAVSYSYKVLSEILSACLE
;
A
#
# COMPACT_ATOMS: atom_id res chain seq x y z
N MET A 1 -24.67 -0.57 -7.73
CA MET A 1 -23.49 -0.92 -8.56
C MET A 1 -22.86 0.30 -9.21
N GLU A 2 -23.64 1.21 -9.80
CA GLU A 2 -23.09 2.40 -10.49
C GLU A 2 -22.32 3.36 -9.57
N SER A 3 -22.71 3.48 -8.29
CA SER A 3 -21.97 4.26 -7.28
C SER A 3 -20.60 3.67 -6.93
N MET A 4 -20.41 2.35 -7.07
CA MET A 4 -19.12 1.70 -6.76
C MET A 4 -18.07 1.91 -7.85
N LYS A 5 -18.50 2.14 -9.10
CA LYS A 5 -17.59 2.42 -10.23
C LYS A 5 -16.93 3.80 -10.14
N LYS A 6 -17.53 4.72 -9.36
CA LYS A 6 -17.04 6.09 -9.18
C LYS A 6 -16.12 6.25 -7.96
N ARG A 7 -15.75 5.16 -7.30
CA ARG A 7 -14.85 5.24 -6.16
C ARG A 7 -13.42 5.53 -6.66
N PRO A 8 -12.62 6.32 -5.91
CA PRO A 8 -11.26 6.68 -6.33
C PRO A 8 -10.34 5.46 -6.49
N ASP A 9 -10.61 4.39 -5.75
CA ASP A 9 -9.89 3.13 -5.80
C ASP A 9 -10.28 2.21 -6.97
N HIS A 10 -11.34 2.56 -7.73
CA HIS A 10 -11.74 1.92 -8.98
C HIS A 10 -11.83 0.38 -8.91
N PRO A 11 -12.78 -0.18 -8.13
CA PRO A 11 -12.93 -1.62 -8.02
C PRO A 11 -13.35 -2.26 -9.36
N ASP A 12 -12.64 -3.30 -9.78
CA ASP A 12 -12.78 -3.98 -11.07
C ASP A 12 -13.39 -5.41 -10.95
N PHE A 13 -13.77 -5.81 -9.73
CA PHE A 13 -14.49 -7.05 -9.44
C PHE A 13 -15.64 -6.81 -8.45
N LEU A 14 -16.85 -6.62 -8.98
CA LEU A 14 -18.06 -6.37 -8.19
C LEU A 14 -18.77 -7.67 -7.83
N VAL A 15 -19.13 -7.86 -6.56
CA VAL A 15 -19.80 -9.06 -6.05
C VAL A 15 -20.94 -8.70 -5.09
N THR A 16 -21.76 -9.67 -4.75
CA THR A 16 -22.81 -9.55 -3.74
C THR A 16 -22.72 -10.75 -2.80
N THR A 17 -22.75 -10.49 -1.50
CA THR A 17 -22.74 -11.51 -0.44
C THR A 17 -24.13 -12.12 -0.23
N ASN A 18 -24.22 -13.16 0.59
CA ASN A 18 -25.49 -13.87 0.83
C ASN A 18 -26.60 -12.96 1.40
N ASP A 19 -26.21 -12.05 2.30
CA ASP A 19 -27.07 -11.02 2.90
C ASP A 19 -27.38 -9.84 1.95
N GLY A 20 -27.08 -9.97 0.65
CA GLY A 20 -27.42 -8.98 -0.37
C GLY A 20 -26.52 -7.75 -0.40
N VAL A 21 -25.43 -7.72 0.38
CA VAL A 21 -24.54 -6.55 0.43
C VAL A 21 -23.62 -6.53 -0.80
N PRO A 22 -23.64 -5.45 -1.59
CA PRO A 22 -22.74 -5.31 -2.73
C PRO A 22 -21.33 -4.89 -2.26
N LEU A 23 -20.29 -5.48 -2.85
CA LEU A 23 -18.90 -5.16 -2.58
C LEU A 23 -18.12 -4.97 -3.88
N GLY A 24 -17.22 -3.98 -3.89
CA GLY A 24 -16.24 -3.78 -4.95
C GLY A 24 -14.85 -4.22 -4.48
N LEU A 25 -14.24 -5.13 -5.23
CA LEU A 25 -12.93 -5.72 -4.96
C LEU A 25 -11.98 -5.43 -6.13
N HIS A 26 -10.68 -5.67 -5.90
CA HIS A 26 -9.59 -5.39 -6.84
C HIS A 26 -8.91 -6.68 -7.29
N LYS A 27 -9.03 -7.03 -8.57
CA LYS A 27 -8.46 -8.25 -9.18
C LYS A 27 -6.97 -8.37 -8.93
N ALA A 28 -6.25 -7.25 -8.93
CA ALA A 28 -4.83 -7.18 -8.59
C ALA A 28 -4.49 -7.93 -7.29
N LEU A 29 -5.23 -7.69 -6.20
CA LEU A 29 -5.05 -8.40 -4.93
C LEU A 29 -5.58 -9.84 -4.98
N LEU A 30 -6.74 -10.06 -5.61
CA LEU A 30 -7.37 -11.38 -5.62
C LEU A 30 -6.54 -12.38 -6.43
N PHE A 31 -6.04 -12.01 -7.61
CA PHE A 31 -5.12 -12.85 -8.39
C PHE A 31 -3.85 -13.16 -7.62
N ASN A 32 -3.38 -12.23 -6.80
CA ASN A 32 -2.17 -12.40 -6.03
C ASN A 32 -2.37 -13.36 -4.84
N ARG A 33 -3.48 -13.20 -4.10
CA ARG A 33 -3.65 -13.80 -2.76
C ARG A 33 -4.80 -14.80 -2.62
N TRP A 34 -5.58 -15.04 -3.67
CA TRP A 34 -6.66 -16.02 -3.69
C TRP A 34 -6.43 -17.06 -4.79
N PRO A 35 -5.91 -18.26 -4.46
CA PRO A 35 -5.57 -19.29 -5.45
C PRO A 35 -6.73 -19.64 -6.40
N LEU A 36 -7.94 -19.89 -5.87
CA LEU A 36 -9.12 -20.18 -6.69
C LEU A 36 -9.48 -19.05 -7.66
N PHE A 37 -9.13 -17.79 -7.35
CA PHE A 37 -9.41 -16.66 -8.23
C PHE A 37 -8.61 -16.74 -9.54
N ARG A 38 -7.39 -17.28 -9.49
CA ARG A 38 -6.58 -17.57 -10.69
C ARG A 38 -7.21 -18.67 -11.55
N GLU A 39 -7.90 -19.62 -10.94
CA GLU A 39 -8.52 -20.76 -11.63
C GLU A 39 -9.90 -20.43 -12.21
N SER A 40 -10.76 -19.78 -11.42
CA SER A 40 -12.16 -19.53 -11.81
C SER A 40 -12.80 -18.41 -10.98
N GLN A 41 -12.86 -17.22 -11.56
CA GLN A 41 -13.56 -16.06 -10.97
C GLN A 41 -15.05 -16.32 -10.73
N GLU A 42 -15.72 -17.07 -11.59
CA GLU A 42 -17.16 -17.40 -11.43
C GLU A 42 -17.40 -18.25 -10.17
N ARG A 43 -16.60 -19.29 -9.94
CA ARG A 43 -16.62 -20.04 -8.67
C ARG A 43 -16.38 -19.14 -7.45
N CYS A 44 -15.46 -18.18 -7.53
CA CYS A 44 -15.27 -17.20 -6.47
C CYS A 44 -16.54 -16.39 -6.20
N ARG A 45 -17.24 -15.92 -7.25
CA ARG A 45 -18.54 -15.22 -7.12
C ARG A 45 -19.58 -16.10 -6.43
N THR A 46 -19.75 -17.33 -6.90
CA THR A 46 -20.70 -18.29 -6.33
C THR A 46 -20.38 -18.60 -4.88
N ASN A 47 -19.11 -18.68 -4.50
CA ASN A 47 -18.72 -18.93 -3.11
C ASN A 47 -18.96 -17.71 -2.21
N ILE A 48 -18.73 -16.49 -2.69
CA ILE A 48 -19.03 -15.25 -1.95
C ILE A 48 -20.53 -15.14 -1.68
N GLN A 49 -21.38 -15.55 -2.63
CA GLN A 49 -22.85 -15.55 -2.46
C GLN A 49 -23.35 -16.53 -1.38
N LYS A 50 -22.49 -17.40 -0.83
CA LYS A 50 -22.84 -18.32 0.26
C LYS A 50 -22.46 -17.78 1.65
N ILE A 51 -21.83 -16.61 1.72
CA ILE A 51 -21.25 -16.05 2.94
C ILE A 51 -21.82 -14.66 3.17
N ASP A 52 -22.24 -14.37 4.40
CA ASP A 52 -22.69 -13.03 4.79
C ASP A 52 -21.53 -12.02 4.80
N SER A 53 -21.86 -10.73 4.68
CA SER A 53 -20.86 -9.68 4.53
C SER A 53 -19.92 -9.52 5.72
N GLY A 54 -20.36 -9.81 6.95
CA GLY A 54 -19.53 -9.69 8.16
C GLY A 54 -18.30 -10.60 8.14
N PRO A 55 -18.47 -11.94 8.06
CA PRO A 55 -17.35 -12.88 7.93
C PRO A 55 -16.49 -12.60 6.70
N PHE A 56 -17.10 -12.24 5.57
CA PHE A 56 -16.34 -11.98 4.35
C PHE A 56 -15.47 -10.71 4.46
N LYS A 57 -15.93 -9.65 5.15
CA LYS A 57 -15.09 -8.45 5.42
C LYS A 57 -13.84 -8.77 6.23
N GLN A 58 -13.91 -9.70 7.19
CA GLN A 58 -12.72 -10.16 7.93
C GLN A 58 -11.75 -10.97 7.04
N ILE A 59 -12.27 -11.71 6.04
CA ILE A 59 -11.42 -12.33 5.01
C ILE A 59 -10.75 -11.25 4.14
N LEU A 60 -11.48 -10.17 3.81
CA LEU A 60 -10.90 -9.04 3.08
C LEU A 60 -9.82 -8.33 3.90
N GLU A 61 -9.98 -8.18 5.21
CA GLU A 61 -8.92 -7.66 6.10
C GLU A 61 -7.64 -8.50 6.02
N TYR A 62 -7.78 -9.83 5.98
CA TYR A 62 -6.63 -10.70 5.72
C TYR A 62 -6.03 -10.44 4.33
N LEU A 63 -6.85 -10.41 3.27
CA LEU A 63 -6.39 -10.27 1.88
C LEU A 63 -5.78 -8.89 1.56
N TYR A 64 -6.30 -7.82 2.14
CA TYR A 64 -5.94 -6.44 1.81
C TYR A 64 -4.96 -5.82 2.78
N ALA A 65 -5.04 -6.17 4.06
CA ALA A 65 -4.24 -5.56 5.12
C ALA A 65 -3.28 -6.55 5.79
N GLY A 66 -3.32 -7.83 5.41
CA GLY A 66 -2.47 -8.86 6.01
C GLY A 66 -2.77 -9.09 7.48
N LEU A 67 -4.02 -8.86 7.92
CA LEU A 67 -4.44 -9.07 9.30
C LEU A 67 -4.71 -10.55 9.59
N MET A 68 -4.36 -11.02 10.78
CA MET A 68 -4.62 -12.41 11.18
C MET A 68 -6.12 -12.61 11.38
N PRO A 69 -6.78 -13.50 10.62
CA PRO A 69 -8.20 -13.80 10.84
C PRO A 69 -8.42 -14.58 12.13
N SER A 70 -9.62 -14.45 12.70
CA SER A 70 -10.08 -15.30 13.81
C SER A 70 -10.12 -16.77 13.37
N GLU A 71 -9.72 -17.68 14.27
CA GLU A 71 -9.82 -19.13 14.07
C GLU A 71 -11.26 -19.59 13.76
N SER A 72 -12.27 -18.88 14.26
CA SER A 72 -13.68 -19.16 13.96
C SER A 72 -14.02 -19.03 12.47
N LEU A 73 -13.22 -18.30 11.67
CA LEU A 73 -13.43 -18.13 10.24
C LEU A 73 -12.84 -19.27 9.40
N ARG A 74 -12.12 -20.22 10.00
CA ARG A 74 -11.49 -21.34 9.28
C ARG A 74 -12.44 -22.11 8.35
N PRO A 75 -13.70 -22.42 8.73
CA PRO A 75 -14.66 -23.02 7.80
C PRO A 75 -14.98 -22.10 6.61
N THR A 76 -15.14 -20.80 6.85
CA THR A 76 -15.43 -19.79 5.81
C THR A 76 -14.28 -19.65 4.81
N PHE A 77 -13.02 -19.71 5.28
CA PHE A 77 -11.83 -19.78 4.43
C PHE A 77 -11.87 -21.01 3.49
N GLY A 78 -12.26 -22.17 4.04
CA GLY A 78 -12.49 -23.39 3.25
C GLY A 78 -13.56 -23.22 2.18
N THR A 79 -14.73 -22.68 2.55
CA THR A 79 -15.85 -22.41 1.62
C THR A 79 -15.44 -21.49 0.47
N ILE A 80 -14.64 -20.46 0.76
CA ILE A 80 -14.22 -19.50 -0.26
C ILE A 80 -13.02 -19.96 -1.09
N GLY A 81 -12.34 -21.03 -0.68
CA GLY A 81 -11.18 -21.57 -1.39
C GLY A 81 -9.91 -20.74 -1.17
N ILE A 82 -9.75 -20.18 0.04
CA ILE A 82 -8.51 -19.54 0.48
C ILE A 82 -7.92 -20.41 1.60
N PRO A 83 -6.66 -20.86 1.49
CA PRO A 83 -6.00 -21.55 2.59
C PRO A 83 -5.99 -20.65 3.83
N PHE A 84 -6.37 -21.22 4.98
CA PHE A 84 -6.28 -20.47 6.24
C PHE A 84 -4.80 -20.15 6.53
N PRO A 85 -4.46 -18.91 6.93
CA PRO A 85 -3.07 -18.49 7.09
C PRO A 85 -2.32 -19.32 8.14
N SER A 86 -1.06 -19.59 7.84
CA SER A 86 -0.07 -20.19 8.74
C SER A 86 0.65 -19.12 9.57
N SER A 87 1.51 -19.53 10.50
CA SER A 87 2.23 -18.61 11.41
C SER A 87 3.11 -17.57 10.71
N ASP A 88 3.61 -17.88 9.51
CA ASP A 88 4.44 -17.03 8.64
C ASP A 88 3.61 -16.11 7.69
N PHE A 89 2.35 -15.85 8.02
CA PHE A 89 1.44 -15.09 7.15
C PHE A 89 1.91 -13.66 6.88
N ARG A 90 2.68 -13.05 7.79
CA ARG A 90 3.19 -11.67 7.64
C ARG A 90 4.28 -11.60 6.57
N GLU A 91 5.22 -12.52 6.62
CA GLU A 91 6.28 -12.66 5.63
C GLU A 91 5.70 -12.97 4.25
N LYS A 92 4.72 -13.88 4.20
CA LYS A 92 3.96 -14.18 2.97
C LYS A 92 3.22 -12.95 2.44
N TYR A 93 2.57 -12.17 3.31
CA TYR A 93 1.89 -10.95 2.89
C TYR A 93 2.86 -9.93 2.28
N ILE A 94 4.00 -9.67 2.93
CA ILE A 94 5.01 -8.75 2.40
C ILE A 94 5.55 -9.25 1.06
N ALA A 95 5.81 -10.56 0.93
CA ALA A 95 6.24 -11.17 -0.33
C ALA A 95 5.18 -11.03 -1.43
N ASP A 96 3.91 -11.28 -1.11
CA ASP A 96 2.78 -11.08 -2.02
C ASP A 96 2.70 -9.62 -2.49
N MET A 97 2.80 -8.65 -1.58
CA MET A 97 2.73 -7.23 -1.94
C MET A 97 3.94 -6.77 -2.77
N ARG A 98 5.14 -7.31 -2.49
CA ARG A 98 6.33 -7.09 -3.31
C ARG A 98 6.18 -7.67 -4.71
N ARG A 99 5.57 -8.86 -4.83
CA ARG A 99 5.23 -9.46 -6.13
C ARG A 99 4.28 -8.55 -6.92
N LEU A 100 3.25 -8.03 -6.25
CA LEU A 100 2.30 -7.13 -6.89
C LEU A 100 2.97 -5.86 -7.45
N TYR A 101 3.92 -5.27 -6.71
CA TYR A 101 4.71 -4.14 -7.19
C TYR A 101 5.60 -4.48 -8.40
N THR A 102 6.22 -5.66 -8.39
CA THR A 102 7.24 -6.05 -9.39
C THR A 102 6.64 -6.60 -10.68
N GLU A 103 5.60 -7.43 -10.60
CA GLU A 103 4.95 -8.05 -11.76
C GLU A 103 4.01 -7.09 -12.48
N LYS A 104 3.47 -6.06 -11.81
CA LYS A 104 2.60 -5.03 -12.39
C LYS A 104 1.30 -5.57 -13.00
N THR A 105 0.97 -6.83 -12.73
CA THR A 105 -0.25 -7.50 -13.19
C THR A 105 -1.48 -6.75 -12.69
N CYS A 106 -2.39 -6.38 -13.60
CA CYS A 106 -3.57 -5.57 -13.32
C CYS A 106 -3.27 -4.11 -12.88
N SER A 107 -2.08 -3.58 -13.18
CA SER A 107 -1.82 -2.14 -13.05
C SER A 107 -2.76 -1.33 -13.95
N ASP A 108 -3.28 -0.24 -13.40
CA ASP A 108 -4.32 0.60 -13.99
C ASP A 108 -3.95 2.09 -13.99
N PHE A 109 -2.70 2.41 -13.64
CA PHE A 109 -2.17 3.77 -13.66
C PHE A 109 -0.66 3.79 -13.93
N LYS A 110 -0.18 4.90 -14.50
CA LYS A 110 1.23 5.11 -14.85
C LYS A 110 1.77 6.42 -14.29
N ILE A 111 2.92 6.36 -13.61
CA ILE A 111 3.66 7.56 -13.21
C ILE A 111 4.90 7.67 -14.08
N SER A 112 5.07 8.79 -14.78
CA SER A 112 6.29 9.12 -15.52
C SER A 112 7.20 9.95 -14.63
N ALA A 113 8.45 9.53 -14.42
CA ALA A 113 9.44 10.29 -13.66
C ALA A 113 10.83 10.08 -14.24
N HIS A 114 11.59 11.15 -14.47
CA HIS A 114 12.99 11.09 -14.94
C HIS A 114 13.18 10.19 -16.18
N GLY A 115 12.25 10.27 -17.14
CA GLY A 115 12.27 9.46 -18.36
C GLY A 115 11.92 7.98 -18.18
N LYS A 116 11.51 7.56 -16.98
CA LYS A 116 11.06 6.19 -16.67
C LYS A 116 9.56 6.16 -16.38
N ILE A 117 8.90 5.09 -16.81
CA ILE A 117 7.47 4.85 -16.54
C ILE A 117 7.32 3.76 -15.47
N PHE A 118 6.55 4.07 -14.43
CA PHE A 118 6.16 3.18 -13.35
C PHE A 118 4.69 2.77 -13.51
N SER A 119 4.44 1.50 -13.80
CA SER A 119 3.08 0.94 -13.77
C SER A 119 2.70 0.60 -12.34
N VAL A 120 1.57 1.13 -11.88
CA VAL A 120 1.13 1.11 -10.48
C VAL A 120 -0.38 0.87 -10.39
N HIS A 121 -0.86 0.59 -9.19
CA HIS A 121 -2.27 0.30 -8.90
C HIS A 121 -2.91 1.47 -8.14
N ARG A 122 -4.02 1.99 -8.68
CA ARG A 122 -4.74 3.14 -8.11
C ARG A 122 -5.18 2.87 -6.68
N PHE A 123 -5.79 1.72 -6.42
CA PHE A 123 -6.30 1.40 -5.09
C PHE A 123 -5.21 1.39 -4.01
N ILE A 124 -3.99 0.95 -4.34
CA ILE A 124 -2.85 0.94 -3.41
C ILE A 124 -2.44 2.38 -3.13
N LEU A 125 -2.20 3.16 -4.18
CA LEU A 125 -1.80 4.56 -4.05
C LEU A 125 -2.84 5.38 -3.28
N ALA A 126 -4.13 5.27 -3.64
CA ALA A 126 -5.23 5.97 -2.98
C ALA A 126 -5.36 5.59 -1.49
N SER A 127 -5.11 4.33 -1.14
CA SER A 127 -5.17 3.87 0.24
C SER A 127 -4.02 4.38 1.11
N SER A 128 -2.87 4.66 0.49
CA SER A 128 -1.64 5.02 1.18
C SER A 128 -1.26 6.50 1.02
N SER A 129 -1.99 7.29 0.24
CA SER A 129 -1.64 8.68 -0.05
C SER A 129 -2.87 9.54 -0.30
N GLU A 130 -2.96 10.65 0.44
CA GLU A 130 -4.04 11.62 0.25
C GLU A 130 -3.95 12.35 -1.10
N PHE A 131 -2.73 12.58 -1.58
CA PHE A 131 -2.49 13.17 -2.89
C PHE A 131 -3.12 12.30 -3.99
N PHE A 132 -2.81 11.00 -4.01
CA PHE A 132 -3.35 10.09 -5.01
C PHE A 132 -4.86 9.87 -4.83
N TYR A 133 -5.35 9.80 -3.60
CA TYR A 133 -6.79 9.76 -3.34
C TYR A 133 -7.51 10.96 -3.97
N SER A 134 -6.97 12.17 -3.75
CA SER A 134 -7.53 13.41 -4.30
C SER A 134 -7.44 13.43 -5.84
N LEU A 135 -6.30 13.03 -6.40
CA LEU A 135 -6.07 12.94 -7.84
C LEU A 135 -7.12 12.05 -8.51
N PHE A 136 -7.33 10.84 -7.99
CA PHE A 136 -8.28 9.87 -8.54
C PHE A 136 -9.74 10.20 -8.25
N SER A 137 -10.00 11.13 -7.34
CA SER A 137 -11.35 11.65 -7.06
C SER A 137 -11.71 12.86 -7.92
N SER A 138 -10.72 13.47 -8.56
CA SER A 138 -10.87 14.81 -9.15
C SER A 138 -11.58 14.83 -10.51
N GLY A 139 -11.53 13.73 -11.27
CA GLY A 139 -11.99 13.68 -12.65
C GLY A 139 -11.14 14.51 -13.63
N PHE A 140 -9.90 14.88 -13.26
CA PHE A 140 -8.97 15.59 -14.13
C PHE A 140 -8.36 14.69 -15.22
N GLU A 141 -7.57 15.29 -16.13
CA GLU A 141 -6.99 14.61 -17.29
C GLU A 141 -6.20 13.36 -16.90
N GLU A 142 -5.49 13.38 -15.78
CA GLU A 142 -4.72 12.25 -15.27
C GLU A 142 -5.61 11.06 -14.91
N ASP A 143 -6.81 11.33 -14.39
CA ASP A 143 -7.80 10.29 -14.11
C ASP A 143 -8.29 9.63 -15.41
N VAL A 144 -8.50 10.44 -16.45
CA VAL A 144 -8.97 9.99 -17.77
C VAL A 144 -7.89 9.27 -18.57
N THR A 145 -6.67 9.82 -18.60
CA THR A 145 -5.52 9.28 -19.34
C THR A 145 -4.81 8.16 -18.61
N GLN A 146 -5.16 7.94 -17.34
CA GLN A 146 -4.56 6.94 -16.46
C GLN A 146 -3.04 7.09 -16.32
N THR A 147 -2.55 8.34 -16.42
CA THR A 147 -1.14 8.65 -16.28
C THR A 147 -0.92 10.02 -15.67
N MET A 148 0.20 10.19 -14.96
CA MET A 148 0.68 11.50 -14.51
C MET A 148 2.19 11.62 -14.67
N GLU A 149 2.67 12.86 -14.67
CA GLU A 149 4.09 13.18 -14.53
C GLU A 149 4.43 13.48 -13.06
N ASP A 150 5.46 12.84 -12.53
CA ASP A 150 6.02 13.17 -11.22
C ASP A 150 6.86 14.45 -11.32
N LEU A 151 6.46 15.44 -10.54
CA LEU A 151 7.12 16.75 -10.46
C LEU A 151 7.91 16.93 -9.17
N PHE A 152 7.90 15.94 -8.27
CA PHE A 152 8.46 16.08 -6.93
C PHE A 152 9.76 15.31 -6.74
N SER A 153 9.93 14.14 -7.35
CA SER A 153 11.17 13.39 -7.15
C SER A 153 12.34 14.07 -7.85
N THR A 154 13.51 13.97 -7.23
CA THR A 154 14.79 14.46 -7.73
C THR A 154 15.61 13.36 -8.40
N SER A 155 15.18 12.09 -8.26
CA SER A 155 15.81 10.94 -8.90
C SER A 155 14.85 9.76 -9.02
N ILE A 156 15.15 8.85 -9.94
CA ILE A 156 14.47 7.55 -10.11
C ILE A 156 14.46 6.76 -8.78
N LYS A 157 15.59 6.74 -8.06
CA LYS A 157 15.71 5.99 -6.81
C LYS A 157 14.75 6.52 -5.74
N GLN A 158 14.56 7.83 -5.66
CA GLN A 158 13.68 8.45 -4.65
C GLN A 158 12.21 8.04 -4.85
N ILE A 159 11.70 8.08 -6.09
CA ILE A 159 10.34 7.61 -6.37
C ILE A 159 10.19 6.10 -6.21
N GLU A 160 11.20 5.31 -6.58
CA GLU A 160 11.22 3.86 -6.35
C GLU A 160 11.14 3.50 -4.87
N SER A 161 11.90 4.21 -4.02
CA SER A 161 11.86 4.02 -2.57
C SER A 161 10.47 4.32 -1.99
N MET A 162 9.82 5.41 -2.45
CA MET A 162 8.45 5.74 -2.03
C MET A 162 7.46 4.66 -2.48
N LEU A 163 7.49 4.25 -3.74
CA LEU A 163 6.58 3.24 -4.27
C LEU A 163 6.80 1.88 -3.59
N SER A 164 8.05 1.45 -3.41
CA SER A 164 8.37 0.22 -2.65
C SER A 164 7.78 0.26 -1.25
N TYR A 165 7.93 1.38 -0.55
CA TYR A 165 7.37 1.57 0.77
C TYR A 165 5.84 1.56 0.78
N ILE A 166 5.18 2.23 -0.17
CA ILE A 166 3.71 2.22 -0.29
C ILE A 166 3.18 0.79 -0.42
N TYR A 167 3.86 -0.08 -1.16
CA TYR A 167 3.40 -1.46 -1.36
C TYR A 167 3.73 -2.38 -0.19
N THR A 168 4.93 -2.26 0.39
CA THR A 168 5.46 -3.27 1.32
C THR A 168 5.56 -2.78 2.77
N GLY A 169 5.51 -1.47 2.98
CA GLY A 169 5.90 -0.84 4.25
C GLY A 169 7.40 -0.89 4.52
N GLU A 170 8.22 -1.33 3.55
CA GLU A 170 9.67 -1.48 3.68
C GLU A 170 10.41 -0.62 2.67
N VAL A 171 11.57 -0.10 3.08
CA VAL A 171 12.47 0.66 2.23
C VAL A 171 13.92 0.32 2.58
N VAL A 172 14.78 0.30 1.56
CA VAL A 172 16.23 0.13 1.73
C VAL A 172 16.89 1.46 1.40
N LEU A 173 17.51 2.07 2.41
CA LEU A 173 18.17 3.37 2.30
C LEU A 173 19.59 3.23 2.85
N SER A 174 20.55 3.86 2.17
CA SER A 174 21.98 3.63 2.38
C SER A 174 22.72 4.80 3.02
N SER A 175 22.05 5.94 3.22
CA SER A 175 22.63 7.12 3.87
C SER A 175 21.57 7.98 4.56
N VAL A 176 22.01 8.90 5.41
CA VAL A 176 21.13 9.92 6.00
C VAL A 176 20.48 10.80 4.93
N ASP A 177 21.19 11.14 3.85
CA ASP A 177 20.61 11.93 2.77
C ASP A 177 19.49 11.17 2.05
N GLU A 178 19.64 9.86 1.80
CA GLU A 178 18.56 9.04 1.24
C GLU A 178 17.35 8.95 2.19
N CYS A 179 17.58 8.88 3.51
CA CYS A 179 16.53 8.98 4.53
C CYS A 179 15.75 10.29 4.42
N LEU A 180 16.43 11.42 4.32
CA LEU A 180 15.81 12.74 4.22
C LEU A 180 15.09 12.95 2.88
N GLN A 181 15.66 12.45 1.78
CA GLN A 181 15.04 12.45 0.45
C GLN A 181 13.77 11.58 0.44
N PHE A 182 13.81 10.40 1.05
CA PHE A 182 12.63 9.55 1.20
C PHE A 182 11.52 10.26 1.99
N LEU A 183 11.84 10.92 3.11
CA LEU A 183 10.85 11.70 3.85
C LEU A 183 10.26 12.85 3.05
N TYR A 184 11.10 13.55 2.28
CA TYR A 184 10.66 14.63 1.43
C TYR A 184 9.58 14.17 0.46
N ILE A 185 9.83 13.09 -0.29
CA ILE A 185 8.88 12.61 -1.30
C ILE A 185 7.61 12.05 -0.65
N CYS A 186 7.73 11.33 0.48
CA CYS A 186 6.58 10.85 1.25
C CYS A 186 5.70 12.02 1.74
N LYS A 187 6.29 13.13 2.17
CA LYS A 187 5.52 14.33 2.55
C LYS A 187 4.87 15.01 1.36
N LYS A 188 5.55 15.13 0.22
CA LYS A 188 4.99 15.71 -1.02
C LYS A 188 3.77 14.95 -1.51
N TYR A 189 3.84 13.63 -1.49
CA TYR A 189 2.73 12.75 -1.83
C TYR A 189 1.79 12.45 -0.65
N ILE A 190 1.98 13.08 0.51
CA ILE A 190 1.13 12.91 1.70
C ILE A 190 0.89 11.42 2.01
N VAL A 191 1.98 10.64 2.04
CA VAL A 191 1.96 9.20 2.29
C VAL A 191 1.61 8.94 3.76
N LYS A 192 0.63 8.08 3.97
CA LYS A 192 0.08 7.70 5.28
C LYS A 192 0.37 6.23 5.56
N ALA A 193 0.70 5.94 6.82
CA ALA A 193 0.85 4.59 7.33
C ALA A 193 0.40 4.55 8.80
N PRO A 194 -0.07 3.39 9.30
CA PRO A 194 -0.42 3.24 10.70
C PRO A 194 0.82 3.25 11.59
N SER A 195 0.67 3.75 12.83
CA SER A 195 1.74 3.73 13.82
C SER A 195 2.22 2.32 14.16
N PRO A 196 3.55 2.08 14.37
CA PRO A 196 4.68 3.03 14.29
C PRO A 196 5.34 3.08 12.90
N ARG A 197 4.63 2.67 11.84
CA ARG A 197 5.20 2.57 10.49
C ARG A 197 5.20 3.89 9.75
N GLU A 198 4.85 5.01 10.37
CA GLU A 198 4.91 6.32 9.72
C GLU A 198 6.32 6.59 9.18
N PRO A 199 6.46 7.26 8.01
CA PRO A 199 7.77 7.50 7.40
C PRO A 199 8.77 8.13 8.38
N GLU A 200 8.37 9.16 9.15
CA GLU A 200 9.27 9.83 10.10
C GLU A 200 9.75 8.91 11.23
N THR A 201 8.85 8.11 11.82
CA THR A 201 9.19 7.15 12.88
C THR A 201 10.13 6.06 12.36
N MET A 202 9.85 5.53 11.17
CA MET A 202 10.68 4.52 10.53
C MET A 202 12.08 5.05 10.22
N ILE A 203 12.18 6.28 9.70
CA ILE A 203 13.45 6.91 9.39
C ILE A 203 14.23 7.26 10.66
N ALA A 204 13.56 7.70 11.72
CA ALA A 204 14.21 7.91 13.00
C ALA A 204 14.84 6.61 13.52
N THR A 205 14.10 5.51 13.48
CA THR A 205 14.60 4.17 13.86
C THR A 205 15.77 3.72 12.99
N LEU A 206 15.71 3.96 11.67
CA LEU A 206 16.79 3.60 10.76
C LEU A 206 18.06 4.41 11.04
N ILE A 207 17.93 5.71 11.27
CA ILE A 207 19.06 6.59 11.61
C ILE A 207 19.68 6.16 12.93
N THR A 208 18.89 5.97 13.98
CA THR A 208 19.40 5.60 15.30
C THR A 208 19.99 4.19 15.34
N SER A 209 19.55 3.28 14.47
CA SER A 209 20.10 1.91 14.42
C SER A 209 21.27 1.72 13.45
N LYS A 210 21.34 2.46 12.34
CA LYS A 210 22.35 2.25 11.28
C LYS A 210 23.26 3.43 11.00
N PHE A 211 22.82 4.66 11.29
CA PHE A 211 23.53 5.89 10.97
C PHE A 211 23.78 6.75 12.23
N MET A 212 23.99 6.09 13.37
CA MET A 212 24.12 6.77 14.67
C MET A 212 25.29 7.76 14.68
N SER A 213 26.39 7.48 13.97
CA SER A 213 27.53 8.40 13.84
C SER A 213 27.19 9.72 13.15
N GLU A 214 26.09 9.77 12.40
CA GLU A 214 25.61 10.93 11.64
C GLU A 214 24.35 11.56 12.26
N ILE A 215 23.97 11.18 13.48
CA ILE A 215 22.72 11.61 14.11
C ILE A 215 22.60 13.14 14.25
N ASP A 216 23.71 13.84 14.57
CA ASP A 216 23.72 15.29 14.66
C ASP A 216 23.49 15.97 13.31
N TYR A 217 24.09 15.43 12.24
CA TYR A 217 23.86 15.88 10.87
C TYR A 217 22.38 15.67 10.49
N ALA A 218 21.86 14.48 10.75
CA ALA A 218 20.46 14.14 10.48
C ALA A 218 19.49 15.07 11.23
N ARG A 219 19.72 15.30 12.52
CA ARG A 219 18.93 16.21 13.37
C ARG A 219 18.97 17.63 12.85
N SER A 220 20.16 18.16 12.54
CA SER A 220 20.32 19.52 11.99
C SER A 220 19.53 19.70 10.71
N LYS A 221 19.59 18.72 9.79
CA LYS A 221 18.79 18.73 8.57
C LYS A 221 17.29 18.61 8.83
N ALA A 222 16.88 17.73 9.74
CA ALA A 222 15.47 17.57 10.12
C ALA A 222 14.87 18.89 10.63
N VAL A 223 15.61 19.64 11.48
CA VAL A 223 15.20 20.98 11.93
C VAL A 223 15.10 21.94 10.74
N SER A 224 16.11 21.97 9.85
CA SER A 224 16.09 22.86 8.68
C SER A 224 14.92 22.59 7.72
N TYR A 225 14.50 21.32 7.59
CA TYR A 225 13.36 20.91 6.76
C TYR A 225 12.03 20.94 7.51
N SER A 226 12.02 21.37 8.79
CA SER A 226 10.84 21.40 9.67
C SER A 226 10.20 20.02 9.88
N TYR A 227 11.00 18.96 9.91
CA TYR A 227 10.55 17.59 10.22
C TYR A 227 10.50 17.38 11.74
N LYS A 228 9.48 17.97 12.37
CA LYS A 228 9.36 18.04 13.84
C LYS A 228 9.49 16.70 14.53
N VAL A 229 8.69 15.71 14.12
CA VAL A 229 8.70 14.35 14.71
C VAL A 229 10.08 13.73 14.61
N LEU A 230 10.73 13.81 13.43
CA LEU A 230 12.08 13.29 13.28
C LEU A 230 13.07 14.03 14.20
N SER A 231 13.05 15.36 14.21
CA SER A 231 13.98 16.14 15.04
C SER A 231 13.81 15.90 16.53
N GLU A 232 12.58 15.68 17.00
CA GLU A 232 12.27 15.37 18.40
C GLU A 232 12.81 13.98 18.79
N ILE A 233 12.54 12.96 17.97
CA ILE A 233 13.04 11.59 18.24
C ILE A 233 14.57 11.56 18.22
N LEU A 234 15.21 12.19 17.24
CA LEU A 234 16.67 12.22 17.16
C LEU A 234 17.30 12.99 18.33
N SER A 235 16.65 14.05 18.84
CA SER A 235 17.12 14.79 20.01
C SER A 235 17.04 13.95 21.28
N ALA A 236 15.95 13.21 21.47
CA ALA A 236 15.77 12.32 22.63
C ALA A 236 16.78 11.15 22.66
N CYS A 237 17.42 10.81 21.55
CA CYS A 237 18.49 9.81 21.49
C CYS A 237 19.89 10.37 21.78
N LEU A 238 20.04 11.69 21.86
CA LEU A 238 21.29 12.38 22.17
C LEU A 238 21.40 12.77 23.65
N GLU A 239 20.29 12.74 24.39
CA GLU A 239 20.21 12.95 25.84
C GLU A 239 20.48 11.65 26.61
#